data_AF-A0A2D8UPZ7-F1
#
_entry.id   AF-A0A2D8UPZ7-F1
#
_cell.length_a   1.000
_cell.length_b   1.000
_cell.length_c   1.000
_cell.angle_alpha   90.00
_cell.angle_beta   90.00
_cell.angle_gamma   90.00
#
_symmetry.space_group_name_H-M   'P 1'
#
loop_
_entity.id
_entity.type
_entity.pdbx_description
1 polymer ?
#
loop_
_entity_poly.entity_id
_entity_poly.type
_entity_poly.pdbx_seq_one_letter_code
_entity_poly.pdbx_strand_id
1 'polypeptide(L)' 'LTDGTTLVSCKNIGDYEKLLPSNVFFRIHKTYIINLNVIIEITKKNGYACELKNGQSLPISKRKYLELVKFLNMSV' A
#
# COMPACT_ATOMS: atom_id res chain seq x y z
N LEU A 1 0.88 -10.24 -7.99
CA LEU A 1 1.35 -11.12 -9.07
C LEU A 1 1.31 -10.33 -10.36
N THR A 2 2.37 -10.37 -11.16
CA THR A 2 2.42 -9.68 -12.46
C THR A 2 1.54 -10.34 -13.52
N ASP A 3 1.02 -11.53 -13.22
CA ASP A 3 0.21 -12.38 -14.11
C ASP A 3 -1.32 -12.12 -14.01
N GLY A 4 -1.74 -11.09 -13.27
CA GLY A 4 -3.17 -10.78 -13.08
C GLY A 4 -3.91 -11.78 -12.17
N THR A 5 -3.22 -12.76 -11.59
CA THR A 5 -3.83 -13.75 -10.69
C THR A 5 -4.25 -13.12 -9.36
N THR A 6 -5.52 -13.28 -9.01
CA THR A 6 -6.06 -12.90 -7.70
C THR A 6 -6.13 -14.14 -6.82
N LEU A 7 -5.44 -14.11 -5.66
CA LEU A 7 -5.49 -15.18 -4.67
C LEU A 7 -6.32 -14.75 -3.48
N VAL A 8 -7.21 -15.62 -3.01
CA VAL A 8 -8.03 -15.39 -1.81
C VAL A 8 -7.48 -16.25 -0.68
N SER A 9 -7.48 -15.73 0.53
CA SER A 9 -7.05 -16.47 1.72
C SER A 9 -7.89 -16.14 2.94
N CYS A 10 -8.04 -17.11 3.84
CA CYS A 10 -8.83 -17.01 5.07
C CYS A 10 -8.06 -16.40 6.26
N LYS A 11 -6.80 -15.99 6.07
CA LYS A 11 -6.00 -15.39 7.14
C LYS A 11 -6.27 -13.90 7.30
N ASN A 12 -6.06 -13.39 8.51
CA ASN A 12 -6.26 -11.98 8.80
C ASN A 12 -5.14 -11.12 8.19
N ILE A 13 -5.48 -9.89 7.81
CA ILE A 13 -4.53 -8.91 7.26
C ILE A 13 -3.34 -8.66 8.22
N GLY A 14 -3.57 -8.74 9.53
CA GLY A 14 -2.52 -8.57 10.54
C GLY A 14 -1.50 -9.71 10.57
N ASP A 15 -1.89 -10.93 10.18
CA ASP A 15 -0.94 -12.04 10.06
C ASP A 15 -0.04 -11.85 8.85
N TYR A 16 -0.61 -11.34 7.74
CA TYR A 16 0.15 -10.92 6.57
C TYR A 16 1.10 -9.77 6.87
N GLU A 17 0.68 -8.78 7.67
CA GLU A 17 1.53 -7.66 8.08
C GLU A 17 2.79 -8.13 8.83
N LYS A 18 2.70 -9.22 9.61
CA LYS A 18 3.85 -9.82 10.32
C LYS A 18 4.72 -10.71 9.43
N LEU A 19 4.11 -11.39 8.46
CA LEU A 19 4.79 -12.32 7.56
C LEU A 19 5.52 -11.56 6.43
N LEU A 20 4.94 -10.45 5.98
CA LEU A 20 5.45 -9.67 4.86
C LEU A 20 6.56 -8.71 5.32
N PRO A 21 7.64 -8.56 4.53
CA PRO A 21 8.72 -7.65 4.85
C PRO A 21 8.26 -6.19 4.83
N SER A 22 8.35 -5.52 5.98
CA SER A 22 7.92 -4.12 6.19
C SER A 22 8.66 -3.08 5.34
N ASN A 23 9.81 -3.45 4.77
CA ASN A 23 10.58 -2.58 3.89
C ASN A 23 9.95 -2.43 2.50
N VAL A 24 9.15 -3.40 2.06
CA VAL A 24 8.51 -3.40 0.74
C VAL A 24 6.99 -3.46 0.82
N PHE A 25 6.41 -4.01 1.89
CA PHE A 25 4.98 -4.01 2.13
C PHE A 25 4.61 -2.99 3.21
N PHE A 26 3.62 -2.16 2.91
CA PHE A 26 3.13 -1.17 3.85
C PHE A 26 1.61 -1.20 3.95
N ARG A 27 1.10 -1.08 5.17
CA ARG A 27 -0.33 -1.04 5.43
C ARG A 27 -0.87 0.37 5.28
N ILE A 28 -1.51 0.63 4.15
CA ILE A 28 -2.11 1.94 3.80
C ILE A 28 -3.52 2.15 4.36
N HIS A 29 -4.23 1.06 4.66
CA HIS A 29 -5.61 1.09 5.16
C HIS A 29 -5.87 -0.06 6.13
N LYS A 30 -6.99 -0.03 6.85
CA LYS A 30 -7.39 -1.14 7.74
C LYS A 30 -7.55 -2.48 7.01
N THR A 31 -7.87 -2.45 5.72
CA THR A 31 -8.14 -3.61 4.86
C THR A 31 -7.13 -3.80 3.73
N TYR A 32 -6.15 -2.91 3.58
CA TYR A 32 -5.24 -2.93 2.43
C TYR A 32 -3.78 -2.83 2.86
N ILE A 33 -2.99 -3.77 2.38
CA ILE A 33 -1.53 -3.77 2.39
C ILE A 33 -1.08 -3.67 0.94
N ILE A 34 -0.20 -2.72 0.65
CA ILE A 34 0.33 -2.47 -0.68
C ILE A 34 1.82 -2.74 -0.71
N ASN A 35 2.32 -3.15 -1.88
CA ASN A 35 3.74 -3.22 -2.14
C ASN A 35 4.23 -1.85 -2.64
N LEU A 36 5.19 -1.24 -1.95
CA LEU A 36 5.74 0.08 -2.25
C LEU A 36 6.44 0.12 -3.63
N ASN A 37 7.00 -1.00 -4.09
CA ASN A 37 7.74 -1.09 -5.36
C ASN A 37 6.83 -1.01 -6.62
N VAL A 38 5.52 -1.16 -6.44
CA VAL A 38 4.54 -1.10 -7.52
C VAL A 38 3.69 0.17 -7.48
N ILE A 39 3.95 1.07 -6.53
CA ILE A 39 3.30 2.39 -6.50
C ILE A 39 3.91 3.24 -7.62
N ILE A 40 3.05 3.86 -8.44
CA ILE A 40 3.44 4.85 -9.45
C ILE A 40 3.40 6.24 -8.82
N GLU A 41 2.25 6.61 -8.26
CA GLU A 41 2.01 7.96 -7.78
C GLU A 41 1.09 7.93 -6.56
N ILE A 42 1.21 8.93 -5.70
CA ILE A 42 0.32 9.11 -4.56
C ILE A 42 -0.43 10.42 -4.77
N THR A 43 -1.73 10.32 -5.04
CA THR A 43 -2.59 11.47 -5.31
C THR A 43 -3.28 11.95 -4.04
N LYS A 44 -3.32 13.28 -3.87
CA LYS A 44 -4.05 13.97 -2.79
C LYS A 44 -5.32 14.71 -3.24
N LYS A 45 -5.62 14.74 -4.55
CA LYS A 45 -6.63 15.63 -5.16
C LYS A 45 -8.07 15.35 -4.73
N ASN A 46 -8.46 14.09 -4.55
CA ASN A 46 -9.84 13.69 -4.17
C ASN A 46 -9.88 12.86 -2.88
N GLY A 47 -8.88 13.05 -2.01
CA GLY A 47 -8.56 12.15 -0.91
C GLY A 47 -7.14 11.60 -1.06
N TYR A 48 -6.67 10.86 -0.06
CA TYR A 48 -5.38 10.19 -0.13
C TYR A 48 -5.58 8.87 -0.87
N ALA A 49 -5.01 8.73 -2.06
CA ALA A 49 -5.05 7.51 -2.84
C ALA A 49 -3.68 7.24 -3.48
N CYS A 50 -3.37 5.97 -3.71
CA CYS A 50 -2.16 5.56 -4.40
C CYS A 50 -2.51 4.86 -5.71
N GLU A 51 -1.88 5.30 -6.78
CA GLU A 51 -1.90 4.71 -8.11
C GLU A 51 -0.87 3.59 -8.17
N LEU A 52 -1.31 2.41 -8.59
CA LEU A 52 -0.48 1.23 -8.79
C LEU A 52 -0.09 1.08 -10.26
N LYS A 53 0.98 0.30 -10.52
CA LYS A 53 1.43 -0.04 -11.88
C LYS A 53 0.38 -0.72 -12.78
N ASN A 54 -0.65 -1.30 -12.19
CA ASN A 54 -1.77 -1.90 -12.91
C ASN A 54 -2.91 -0.90 -13.23
N GLY A 55 -2.72 0.40 -12.95
CA GLY A 55 -3.75 1.43 -13.14
C GLY A 55 -4.87 1.41 -12.12
N GLN A 56 -4.71 0.66 -11.02
CA GLN A 56 -5.67 0.68 -9.90
C GLN A 56 -5.31 1.77 -8.90
N SER A 57 -6.32 2.46 -8.40
CA SER A 57 -6.18 3.46 -7.34
C SER A 57 -6.70 2.89 -6.01
N LEU A 58 -5.84 2.81 -4.99
CA LEU A 58 -6.25 2.37 -3.65
C LEU A 58 -6.34 3.54 -2.66
N PRO A 59 -7.43 3.64 -1.88
CA PRO A 59 -7.58 4.68 -0.88
C PRO A 59 -6.66 4.43 0.32
N ILE A 60 -6.05 5.50 0.81
CA ILE A 60 -5.14 5.52 1.94
C ILE A 60 -5.82 6.27 3.09
N SER A 61 -5.70 5.75 4.31
CA SER A 61 -6.15 6.50 5.49
C SER A 61 -5.27 7.72 5.72
N LYS A 62 -5.85 8.89 6.04
CA LYS A 62 -5.12 10.15 6.32
C LYS A 62 -3.94 9.99 7.28
N ARG A 63 -4.11 9.21 8.37
CA ARG A 63 -3.04 8.88 9.33
C ARG A 63 -1.90 8.09 8.70
N LYS A 64 -2.22 7.06 7.92
CA LYS A 64 -1.25 6.19 7.24
C LYS A 64 -0.57 6.87 6.06
N TYR A 65 -1.27 7.79 5.38
CA TYR A 65 -0.67 8.62 4.34
C TYR A 65 0.48 9.46 4.90
N LEU A 66 0.29 10.14 6.04
CA LEU A 66 1.34 10.91 6.68
C LEU A 66 2.56 10.04 7.02
N GLU A 67 2.33 8.83 7.52
CA GLU A 67 3.38 7.86 7.83
C GLU A 67 4.12 7.41 6.56
N LEU A 68 3.39 7.10 5.48
CA LEU A 68 3.94 6.67 4.20
C LEU A 68 4.73 7.77 3.50
N VAL A 69 4.20 9.01 3.45
CA VAL A 69 4.91 10.16 2.89
C VAL A 69 6.17 10.46 3.69
N LYS A 70 6.10 10.38 5.02
CA LYS A 70 7.29 10.54 5.87
C LYS A 70 8.32 9.45 5.57
N PHE A 71 7.89 8.21 5.42
CA PHE A 71 8.76 7.09 5.05
C PHE A 71 9.45 7.30 3.69
N LEU A 72 8.73 7.84 2.69
CA LEU A 72 9.28 8.15 1.37
C LEU A 72 10.22 9.36 1.38
N ASN A 73 9.86 10.43 2.11
CA ASN A 73 10.64 11.68 2.15
C ASN A 73 11.83 11.66 3.12
N MET A 74 11.97 10.65 3.99
CA MET A 74 13.05 10.58 4.98
C MET A 74 14.26 9.77 4.49
N SER A 75 14.39 9.62 3.17
CA SER A 75 15.64 9.19 2.52
C SER A 75 16.35 10.43 1.97
N VAL A 76 16.86 11.28 2.85
CA VAL A 76 17.86 12.32 2.53
C VAL A 76 19.00 12.18 3.54
#